data_AF-A0A7W0FJW1-F1
#
_entry.id   AF-A0A7W0FJW1-F1
#
_cell.length_a   1.000
_cell.length_b   1.000
_cell.length_c   1.000
_cell.angle_alpha   90.00
_cell.angle_beta   90.00
_cell.angle_gamma   90.00
#
_symmetry.space_group_name_H-M   'P 1'
#
loop_
_entity.id
_entity.type
_entity.pdbx_description
1 polymer ?
#
loop_
_entity_poly.entity_id
_entity_poly.type
_entity_poly.pdbx_seq_one_letter_code
_entity_poly.pdbx_strand_id
1 'polypeptide(L)'
;MLISHSSGLVFKIKKHFTSLLLFASFAAPVYADGDTIAASGQMCAQGICNNIFITFPPKGGSIIGTLSGEGNKDGCSFQNNGTLNGTFAGGDGGAVNGSVSWTMTASCGGNSISETWSGTWEGAFYADGTGKGSGVVKSASGNWTVSFSADEFQRITTPITKEYFKTTYGIDVVDGTSQWTDREMRLLDDLFKKLPKSYWDKTKFTRIERNNVSIDSQTKMKNPSVFGDYAYWNRTIRVYDKANSPFDFKDDPNGDKQFIGTIVHEMTHAYHFYKDYKSVYESDVENDNSQIMNAFRENSRDDPNDFRTGWAWKPTAQKWVFKGVGEENKPVSDYAKDVDPHEDLCESVMFYVVDPASLAAKSPNRYQFIKDSIFNGVEYPWDY
;
A
#
# COMPACT_ATOMS: atom_id res chain seq x y z
N MET A 1 22.28 -81.17 -53.83
CA MET A 1 21.91 -82.40 -53.09
C MET A 1 21.76 -81.98 -51.62
N LEU A 2 20.57 -82.21 -51.02
CA LEU A 2 20.21 -82.06 -49.58
C LEU A 2 20.38 -80.64 -48.95
N ILE A 3 19.30 -79.87 -48.77
CA ILE A 3 18.37 -79.78 -47.60
C ILE A 3 19.02 -79.33 -46.28
N SER A 4 18.55 -78.18 -45.75
CA SER A 4 18.20 -77.90 -44.32
C SER A 4 18.28 -76.37 -44.05
N HIS A 5 17.18 -75.60 -44.00
CA HIS A 5 16.18 -75.35 -42.92
C HIS A 5 16.53 -74.32 -41.83
N SER A 6 15.50 -73.51 -41.53
CA SER A 6 15.25 -72.64 -40.36
C SER A 6 15.76 -71.18 -40.48
N SER A 7 15.04 -70.13 -40.08
CA SER A 7 13.86 -69.99 -39.23
C SER A 7 13.08 -68.71 -39.58
N GLY A 8 11.74 -68.79 -39.58
CA GLY A 8 10.85 -67.64 -39.74
C GLY A 8 10.61 -66.91 -38.42
N LEU A 9 10.71 -65.57 -38.46
CA LEU A 9 10.43 -64.68 -37.33
C LEU A 9 9.00 -64.14 -37.44
N VAL A 10 8.15 -64.46 -36.47
CA VAL A 10 6.77 -63.98 -36.36
C VAL A 10 6.75 -62.73 -35.46
N PHE A 11 6.45 -61.56 -36.02
CA PHE A 11 6.20 -60.34 -35.25
C PHE A 11 4.72 -60.24 -34.85
N LYS A 12 4.43 -60.37 -33.55
CA LYS A 12 3.14 -59.99 -32.95
C LYS A 12 3.22 -58.57 -32.42
N ILE A 13 2.52 -57.63 -33.05
CA ILE A 13 2.37 -56.25 -32.57
C ILE A 13 1.23 -56.22 -31.55
N LYS A 14 1.57 -56.01 -30.27
CA LYS A 14 0.61 -55.69 -29.20
C LYS A 14 0.27 -54.19 -29.31
N LYS A 15 -1.01 -53.87 -29.51
CA LYS A 15 -1.54 -52.50 -29.35
C LYS A 15 -1.66 -52.19 -27.87
N HIS A 16 -0.82 -51.29 -27.35
CA HIS A 16 -1.03 -50.65 -26.06
C HIS A 16 -1.88 -49.39 -26.27
N PHE A 17 -3.04 -49.37 -25.62
CA PHE A 17 -3.96 -48.24 -25.59
C PHE A 17 -3.54 -47.36 -24.40
N THR A 18 -2.70 -46.36 -24.67
CA THR A 18 -2.25 -45.40 -23.65
C THR A 18 -3.31 -44.32 -23.50
N SER A 19 -4.06 -44.35 -22.40
CA SER A 19 -5.00 -43.29 -22.03
C SER A 19 -4.19 -42.10 -21.53
N LEU A 20 -4.17 -41.02 -22.31
CA LEU A 20 -3.51 -39.77 -21.97
C LEU A 20 -4.44 -38.98 -21.03
N LEU A 21 -4.20 -39.07 -19.72
CA LEU A 21 -4.82 -38.21 -18.72
C LEU A 21 -4.23 -36.80 -18.85
N LEU A 22 -4.94 -35.91 -19.54
CA LEU A 22 -4.72 -34.47 -19.50
C LEU A 22 -5.11 -33.97 -18.11
N PHE A 23 -4.16 -33.87 -17.19
CA PHE A 23 -4.32 -33.07 -15.99
C PHE A 23 -4.24 -31.60 -16.40
N ALA A 24 -5.40 -30.92 -16.45
CA ALA A 24 -5.43 -29.47 -16.40
C ALA A 24 -4.85 -29.06 -15.05
N SER A 25 -3.62 -28.54 -15.05
CA SER A 25 -3.03 -27.90 -13.89
C SER A 25 -3.83 -26.62 -13.63
N PHE A 26 -4.83 -26.68 -12.75
CA PHE A 26 -5.41 -25.48 -12.17
C PHE A 26 -4.29 -24.81 -11.37
N ALA A 27 -3.82 -23.66 -11.85
CA ALA A 27 -2.95 -22.80 -11.06
C ALA A 27 -3.67 -22.55 -9.72
N ALA A 28 -2.96 -22.77 -8.62
CA ALA A 28 -3.47 -22.39 -7.31
C ALA A 28 -3.88 -20.90 -7.37
N PRO A 29 -5.01 -20.51 -6.75
CA PRO A 29 -5.37 -19.10 -6.67
C PRO A 29 -4.25 -18.38 -5.93
N VAL A 30 -3.50 -17.57 -6.66
CA VAL A 30 -2.61 -16.58 -6.07
C VAL A 30 -3.54 -15.62 -5.35
N TYR A 31 -3.58 -15.70 -4.02
CA TYR A 31 -4.18 -14.64 -3.20
C TYR A 31 -3.28 -13.42 -3.39
N ALA A 32 -3.69 -12.53 -4.29
CA ALA A 32 -3.07 -11.23 -4.42
C ALA A 32 -3.43 -10.42 -3.17
N ASP A 33 -2.47 -10.23 -2.27
CA ASP A 33 -2.45 -9.14 -1.28
C ASP A 33 -2.35 -7.82 -2.04
N GLY A 34 -3.44 -7.43 -2.70
CA GLY A 34 -3.48 -6.33 -3.66
C GLY A 34 -4.62 -5.38 -3.39
N ASP A 35 -4.34 -4.09 -3.61
CA ASP A 35 -5.30 -2.99 -3.63
C ASP A 35 -6.63 -3.43 -4.27
N THR A 36 -7.72 -3.43 -3.50
CA THR A 36 -9.06 -3.74 -4.03
C THR A 36 -9.84 -2.46 -4.28
N ILE A 37 -10.54 -2.39 -5.40
CA ILE A 37 -11.45 -1.29 -5.70
C ILE A 37 -12.87 -1.68 -5.31
N ALA A 38 -13.56 -0.77 -4.62
CA ALA A 38 -15.00 -0.88 -4.38
C ALA A 38 -15.78 -0.39 -5.62
N ALA A 39 -16.74 -1.18 -6.07
CA ALA A 39 -17.68 -0.82 -7.11
C ALA A 39 -19.12 -1.00 -6.63
N SER A 40 -20.00 -0.14 -7.12
CA SER A 40 -21.43 -0.20 -6.81
C SER A 40 -22.27 0.01 -8.05
N GLY A 41 -23.48 -0.56 -8.04
CA GLY A 41 -24.41 -0.39 -9.15
C GLY A 41 -25.64 -1.26 -8.97
N GLN A 42 -26.16 -1.83 -10.07
CA GLN A 42 -27.40 -2.59 -10.04
C GLN A 42 -27.33 -3.87 -10.86
N MET A 43 -28.08 -4.89 -10.42
CA MET A 43 -28.41 -6.09 -11.18
C MET A 43 -29.94 -6.15 -11.36
N CYS A 44 -30.40 -6.12 -12.60
CA CYS A 44 -31.81 -6.05 -12.96
C CYS A 44 -32.27 -7.30 -13.71
N ALA A 45 -33.35 -7.94 -13.24
CA ALA A 45 -34.01 -9.07 -13.89
C ALA A 45 -35.54 -8.91 -13.79
N GLN A 46 -36.25 -9.14 -14.91
CA GLN A 46 -37.72 -9.11 -14.95
C GLN A 46 -38.39 -7.84 -14.36
N GLY A 47 -37.72 -6.70 -14.49
CA GLY A 47 -38.18 -5.39 -14.00
C GLY A 47 -37.89 -5.12 -12.51
N ILE A 48 -37.17 -6.00 -11.83
CA ILE A 48 -36.70 -5.80 -10.46
C ILE A 48 -35.20 -5.53 -10.51
N CYS A 49 -34.75 -4.44 -9.91
CA CYS A 49 -33.35 -4.06 -9.81
C CYS A 49 -32.88 -4.12 -8.35
N ASN A 50 -31.78 -4.83 -8.13
CA ASN A 50 -31.12 -4.91 -6.83
C ASN A 50 -29.81 -4.14 -6.89
N ASN A 51 -29.49 -3.42 -5.83
CA ASN A 51 -28.19 -2.78 -5.68
C ASN A 51 -27.13 -3.86 -5.47
N ILE A 52 -25.98 -3.67 -6.11
CA ILE A 52 -24.81 -4.52 -5.95
C ILE A 52 -23.65 -3.69 -5.43
N PHE A 53 -22.89 -4.27 -4.52
CA PHE A 53 -21.65 -3.73 -3.98
C PHE A 53 -20.60 -4.83 -4.05
N ILE A 54 -19.53 -4.60 -4.80
CA ILE A 54 -18.46 -5.58 -5.00
C ILE A 54 -17.11 -4.95 -4.70
N THR A 55 -16.14 -5.77 -4.27
CA THR A 55 -14.73 -5.43 -4.21
C THR A 55 -13.94 -6.38 -5.09
N PHE A 56 -12.96 -5.85 -5.82
CA PHE A 56 -12.11 -6.65 -6.71
C PHE A 56 -10.70 -6.08 -6.85
N PRO A 57 -9.67 -6.93 -7.05
CA PRO A 57 -8.32 -6.49 -7.35
C PRO A 57 -8.19 -6.12 -8.85
N PRO A 58 -7.78 -4.89 -9.23
CA PRO A 58 -7.73 -4.46 -10.65
C PRO A 58 -6.76 -5.24 -11.54
N LYS A 59 -5.76 -5.91 -10.94
CA LYS A 59 -4.83 -6.81 -11.65
C LYS A 59 -5.37 -8.23 -11.82
N GLY A 60 -6.60 -8.49 -11.37
CA GLY A 60 -7.25 -9.79 -11.41
C GLY A 60 -7.10 -10.55 -10.10
N GLY A 61 -8.03 -11.48 -9.86
CA GLY A 61 -8.17 -12.21 -8.61
C GLY A 61 -9.62 -12.39 -8.18
N SER A 62 -9.83 -12.70 -6.90
CA SER A 62 -11.16 -12.97 -6.34
C SER A 62 -12.01 -11.70 -6.25
N ILE A 63 -13.30 -11.83 -6.60
CA ILE A 63 -14.33 -10.81 -6.39
C ILE A 63 -15.23 -11.27 -5.25
N ILE A 64 -15.53 -10.37 -4.33
CA ILE A 64 -16.51 -10.59 -3.26
C ILE A 64 -17.50 -9.44 -3.28
N GLY A 65 -18.77 -9.71 -3.03
CA GLY A 65 -19.76 -8.65 -2.94
C GLY A 65 -21.08 -9.07 -2.35
N THR A 66 -21.96 -8.08 -2.26
CA THR A 66 -23.32 -8.21 -1.73
C THR A 66 -24.33 -7.68 -2.74
N LEU A 67 -25.52 -8.26 -2.68
CA LEU A 67 -26.69 -7.84 -3.43
C LEU A 67 -27.78 -7.51 -2.42
N SER A 68 -28.40 -6.35 -2.53
CA SER A 68 -29.55 -5.97 -1.71
C SER A 68 -30.54 -5.16 -2.51
N GLY A 69 -31.82 -5.35 -2.27
CA GLY A 69 -32.84 -4.58 -2.98
C GLY A 69 -34.21 -4.78 -2.40
N GLU A 70 -35.08 -3.82 -2.66
CA GLU A 70 -36.50 -3.90 -2.32
C GLU A 70 -37.34 -3.44 -3.51
N GLY A 71 -38.56 -3.94 -3.60
CA GLY A 71 -39.44 -3.58 -4.69
C GLY A 71 -40.89 -3.94 -4.42
N ASN A 72 -41.78 -3.46 -5.27
CA ASN A 72 -43.19 -3.83 -5.26
C ASN A 72 -43.61 -4.25 -6.65
N LYS A 73 -44.24 -5.42 -6.76
CA LYS A 73 -44.78 -5.94 -8.03
C LYS A 73 -46.06 -6.70 -7.74
N ASP A 74 -47.12 -6.39 -8.48
CA ASP A 74 -48.43 -7.05 -8.39
C ASP A 74 -49.02 -7.09 -6.96
N GLY A 75 -48.80 -6.02 -6.18
CA GLY A 75 -49.29 -5.92 -4.80
C GLY A 75 -48.49 -6.72 -3.76
N CYS A 76 -47.35 -7.31 -4.16
CA CYS A 76 -46.40 -7.94 -3.29
C CYS A 76 -45.18 -7.03 -3.06
N SER A 77 -44.74 -6.91 -1.81
CA SER A 77 -43.46 -6.28 -1.47
C SER A 77 -42.35 -7.33 -1.41
N PHE A 78 -41.22 -7.05 -2.03
CA PHE A 78 -40.08 -7.95 -2.11
C PHE A 78 -38.89 -7.33 -1.38
N GLN A 79 -38.13 -8.17 -0.67
CA GLN A 79 -36.81 -7.86 -0.14
C GLN A 79 -35.85 -8.94 -0.63
N ASN A 80 -34.74 -8.51 -1.21
CA ASN A 80 -33.69 -9.37 -1.72
C ASN A 80 -32.41 -9.09 -0.96
N ASN A 81 -31.72 -10.15 -0.52
CA ASN A 81 -30.40 -10.07 0.06
C ASN A 81 -29.55 -11.24 -0.44
N GLY A 82 -28.29 -11.01 -0.77
CA GLY A 82 -27.45 -12.04 -1.34
C GLY A 82 -25.96 -11.71 -1.34
N THR A 83 -25.18 -12.69 -1.80
CA THR A 83 -23.74 -12.59 -1.97
C THR A 83 -23.37 -12.86 -3.43
N LEU A 84 -22.34 -12.14 -3.89
CA LEU A 84 -21.67 -12.39 -5.15
C LEU A 84 -20.25 -12.86 -4.84
N ASN A 85 -19.84 -13.96 -5.44
CA ASN A 85 -18.46 -14.43 -5.41
C ASN A 85 -18.01 -14.67 -6.84
N GLY A 86 -16.76 -14.36 -7.18
CA GLY A 86 -16.28 -14.56 -8.54
C GLY A 86 -14.79 -14.37 -8.70
N THR A 87 -14.38 -14.27 -9.96
CA THR A 87 -13.02 -13.94 -10.36
C THR A 87 -13.04 -12.86 -11.44
N PHE A 88 -12.03 -12.01 -11.41
CA PHE A 88 -11.73 -11.02 -12.44
C PHE A 88 -10.39 -11.38 -13.08
N ALA A 89 -10.30 -11.34 -14.41
CA ALA A 89 -9.07 -11.62 -15.14
C ALA A 89 -8.00 -10.52 -15.01
N GLY A 90 -8.40 -9.31 -14.58
CA GLY A 90 -7.51 -8.16 -14.50
C GLY A 90 -7.47 -7.31 -15.78
N GLY A 91 -7.10 -6.04 -15.61
CA GLY A 91 -6.89 -5.11 -16.73
C GLY A 91 -8.15 -4.62 -17.43
N ASP A 92 -7.98 -3.69 -18.36
CA ASP A 92 -9.07 -3.10 -19.14
C ASP A 92 -9.78 -4.15 -20.02
N GLY A 93 -11.10 -4.26 -19.85
CA GLY A 93 -11.92 -5.27 -20.51
C GLY A 93 -11.77 -6.68 -19.92
N GLY A 94 -11.12 -6.82 -18.75
CA GLY A 94 -10.90 -8.12 -18.12
C GLY A 94 -12.21 -8.85 -17.84
N ALA A 95 -12.25 -10.14 -18.15
CA ALA A 95 -13.44 -10.96 -17.96
C ALA A 95 -13.75 -11.14 -16.46
N VAL A 96 -15.03 -11.08 -16.13
CA VAL A 96 -15.60 -11.38 -14.82
C VAL A 96 -16.49 -12.60 -14.94
N ASN A 97 -16.36 -13.54 -14.01
CA ASN A 97 -17.27 -14.68 -13.90
C ASN A 97 -17.41 -15.11 -12.44
N GLY A 98 -18.58 -15.63 -12.06
CA GLY A 98 -18.80 -16.04 -10.68
C GLY A 98 -20.15 -16.66 -10.40
N SER A 99 -20.41 -16.87 -9.11
CA SER A 99 -21.67 -17.34 -8.57
C SER A 99 -22.39 -16.23 -7.82
N VAL A 100 -23.72 -16.31 -7.83
CA VAL A 100 -24.61 -15.47 -7.03
C VAL A 100 -25.49 -16.37 -6.18
N SER A 101 -25.71 -15.99 -4.93
CA SER A 101 -26.69 -16.61 -4.03
C SER A 101 -27.53 -15.51 -3.43
N TRP A 102 -28.84 -15.50 -3.68
CA TRP A 102 -29.74 -14.51 -3.11
C TRP A 102 -30.94 -15.18 -2.44
N THR A 103 -31.45 -14.54 -1.39
CA THR A 103 -32.70 -14.87 -0.72
C THR A 103 -33.70 -13.77 -1.03
N MET A 104 -34.85 -14.14 -1.59
CA MET A 104 -35.98 -13.25 -1.79
C MET A 104 -37.04 -13.56 -0.75
N THR A 105 -37.46 -12.52 -0.02
CA THR A 105 -38.65 -12.54 0.83
C THR A 105 -39.74 -11.73 0.14
N ALA A 106 -40.86 -12.36 -0.19
CA ALA A 106 -42.03 -11.70 -0.77
C ALA A 106 -43.18 -11.71 0.23
N SER A 107 -43.78 -10.55 0.49
CA SER A 107 -44.98 -10.39 1.31
C SER A 107 -46.17 -9.97 0.46
N CYS A 108 -47.18 -10.82 0.38
CA CYS A 108 -48.36 -10.65 -0.46
C CYS A 108 -49.63 -10.89 0.36
N GLY A 109 -50.50 -9.87 0.51
CA GLY A 109 -51.81 -10.04 1.16
C GLY A 109 -51.75 -10.61 2.59
N GLY A 110 -50.69 -10.29 3.35
CA GLY A 110 -50.48 -10.77 4.72
C GLY A 110 -49.71 -12.09 4.86
N ASN A 111 -49.39 -12.77 3.75
CA ASN A 111 -48.53 -13.96 3.75
C ASN A 111 -47.10 -13.60 3.34
N SER A 112 -46.10 -14.24 3.93
CA SER A 112 -44.69 -14.07 3.56
C SER A 112 -44.09 -15.39 3.09
N ILE A 113 -43.44 -15.39 1.93
CA ILE A 113 -42.63 -16.49 1.41
C ILE A 113 -41.17 -16.06 1.35
N SER A 114 -40.24 -16.97 1.67
CA SER A 114 -38.81 -16.73 1.58
C SER A 114 -38.15 -17.90 0.86
N GLU A 115 -37.50 -17.62 -0.27
CA GLU A 115 -36.76 -18.62 -1.05
C GLU A 115 -35.33 -18.16 -1.31
N THR A 116 -34.38 -19.09 -1.20
CA THR A 116 -32.98 -18.86 -1.59
C THR A 116 -32.72 -19.52 -2.93
N TRP A 117 -32.07 -18.77 -3.81
CA TRP A 117 -31.73 -19.21 -5.15
C TRP A 117 -30.26 -18.92 -5.45
N SER A 118 -29.70 -19.76 -6.29
CA SER A 118 -28.30 -19.68 -6.71
C SER A 118 -28.19 -19.66 -8.23
N GLY A 119 -27.13 -19.03 -8.72
CA GLY A 119 -26.93 -18.78 -10.14
C GLY A 119 -25.50 -18.42 -10.49
N THR A 120 -25.32 -17.97 -11.72
CA THR A 120 -24.03 -17.50 -12.24
C THR A 120 -24.14 -16.08 -12.78
N TRP A 121 -23.02 -15.37 -12.81
CA TRP A 121 -22.90 -14.06 -13.44
C TRP A 121 -21.58 -13.94 -14.18
N GLU A 122 -21.56 -13.17 -15.25
CA GLU A 122 -20.39 -12.92 -16.09
C GLU A 122 -20.42 -11.50 -16.66
N GLY A 123 -19.27 -10.99 -17.10
CA GLY A 123 -19.16 -9.67 -17.73
C GLY A 123 -17.73 -9.19 -17.84
N ALA A 124 -17.52 -7.88 -17.76
CA ALA A 124 -16.19 -7.27 -17.76
C ALA A 124 -16.14 -5.94 -16.98
N PHE A 125 -14.93 -5.58 -16.53
CA PHE A 125 -14.60 -4.24 -16.01
C PHE A 125 -13.72 -3.48 -17.00
N TYR A 126 -13.89 -2.16 -17.05
CA TYR A 126 -13.25 -1.28 -18.02
C TYR A 126 -12.50 -0.14 -17.34
N ALA A 127 -11.44 0.35 -17.99
CA ALA A 127 -10.60 1.42 -17.48
C ALA A 127 -11.31 2.78 -17.37
N ASP A 128 -12.52 2.91 -17.93
CA ASP A 128 -13.37 4.09 -17.80
C ASP A 128 -14.17 4.14 -16.48
N GLY A 129 -13.92 3.20 -15.57
CA GLY A 129 -14.60 3.13 -14.28
C GLY A 129 -15.95 2.40 -14.34
N THR A 130 -16.23 1.66 -15.41
CA THR A 130 -17.49 0.93 -15.56
C THR A 130 -17.31 -0.58 -15.56
N GLY A 131 -18.35 -1.28 -15.10
CA GLY A 131 -18.47 -2.71 -15.25
C GLY A 131 -19.86 -3.08 -15.75
N LYS A 132 -19.96 -4.10 -16.59
CA LYS A 132 -21.25 -4.58 -17.10
C LYS A 132 -21.21 -6.05 -17.49
N GLY A 133 -22.37 -6.68 -17.44
CA GLY A 133 -22.52 -8.06 -17.86
C GLY A 133 -23.92 -8.62 -17.67
N SER A 134 -24.00 -9.94 -17.58
CA SER A 134 -25.24 -10.69 -17.44
C SER A 134 -25.18 -11.67 -16.26
N GLY A 135 -26.33 -12.16 -15.82
CA GLY A 135 -26.43 -13.22 -14.83
C GLY A 135 -27.72 -14.01 -14.97
N VAL A 136 -27.73 -15.22 -14.42
CA VAL A 136 -28.86 -16.15 -14.47
C VAL A 136 -29.11 -16.74 -13.09
N VAL A 137 -30.34 -16.60 -12.58
CA VAL A 137 -30.79 -17.21 -11.32
C VAL A 137 -32.13 -17.91 -11.55
N LYS A 138 -32.23 -19.21 -11.25
CA LYS A 138 -33.46 -20.03 -11.44
C LYS A 138 -34.16 -19.76 -12.79
N SER A 139 -33.36 -19.73 -13.87
CA SER A 139 -33.80 -19.46 -15.26
C SER A 139 -34.20 -18.00 -15.58
N ALA A 140 -34.20 -17.08 -14.62
CA ALA A 140 -34.33 -15.66 -14.90
C ALA A 140 -32.98 -15.08 -15.31
N SER A 141 -32.89 -14.52 -16.52
CA SER A 141 -31.73 -13.75 -16.95
C SER A 141 -31.88 -12.27 -16.58
N GLY A 142 -30.77 -11.65 -16.22
CA GLY A 142 -30.67 -10.24 -15.90
C GLY A 142 -29.36 -9.65 -16.38
N ASN A 143 -29.31 -8.32 -16.46
CA ASN A 143 -28.10 -7.57 -16.74
C ASN A 143 -27.64 -6.86 -15.47
N TRP A 144 -26.35 -6.65 -15.34
CA TRP A 144 -25.78 -5.86 -14.25
C TRP A 144 -24.85 -4.78 -14.78
N THR A 145 -24.77 -3.69 -14.02
CA THR A 145 -23.85 -2.57 -14.27
C THR A 145 -23.30 -2.06 -12.95
N VAL A 146 -22.01 -1.73 -12.89
CA VAL A 146 -21.37 -1.05 -11.75
C VAL A 146 -20.53 0.13 -12.21
N SER A 147 -20.23 1.01 -11.27
CA SER A 147 -19.26 2.08 -11.40
C SER A 147 -18.25 2.03 -10.27
N PHE A 148 -17.02 2.43 -10.57
CA PHE A 148 -15.88 2.54 -9.66
C PHE A 148 -14.94 3.67 -10.11
N SER A 149 -13.94 4.00 -9.30
CA SER A 149 -12.96 5.05 -9.63
C SER A 149 -12.09 4.63 -10.82
N ALA A 150 -12.31 5.26 -11.97
CA ALA A 150 -11.51 5.06 -13.18
C ALA A 150 -10.03 5.41 -12.93
N ASP A 151 -9.78 6.50 -12.22
CA ASP A 151 -8.43 6.96 -11.86
C ASP A 151 -7.71 5.92 -11.00
N GLU A 152 -8.41 5.33 -10.02
CA GLU A 152 -7.85 4.29 -9.16
C GLU A 152 -7.56 3.00 -9.94
N PHE A 153 -8.48 2.60 -10.83
CA PHE A 153 -8.30 1.44 -11.68
C PHE A 153 -7.10 1.61 -12.62
N GLN A 154 -7.00 2.75 -13.30
CA GLN A 154 -5.88 3.07 -14.16
C GLN A 154 -4.58 3.18 -13.38
N ARG A 155 -4.59 3.80 -12.20
CA ARG A 155 -3.42 3.91 -11.31
C ARG A 155 -2.90 2.53 -10.91
N ILE A 156 -3.77 1.59 -10.56
CA ILE A 156 -3.36 0.24 -10.13
C ILE A 156 -2.91 -0.61 -11.32
N THR A 157 -3.53 -0.45 -12.49
CA THR A 157 -3.25 -1.25 -13.69
C THR A 157 -2.08 -0.74 -14.52
N THR A 158 -1.74 0.55 -14.39
CA THR A 158 -0.60 1.15 -15.09
C THR A 158 0.69 0.87 -14.31
N PRO A 159 1.68 0.17 -14.89
CA PRO A 159 2.95 -0.05 -14.21
C PRO A 159 3.66 1.27 -13.94
N ILE A 160 4.07 1.49 -12.69
CA ILE A 160 4.89 2.63 -12.29
C ILE A 160 6.34 2.22 -12.48
N THR A 161 7.01 2.84 -13.46
CA THR A 161 8.40 2.53 -13.78
C THR A 161 9.39 3.47 -13.07
N LYS A 162 10.68 3.13 -13.09
CA LYS A 162 11.73 4.02 -12.57
C LYS A 162 11.84 5.30 -13.38
N GLU A 163 11.67 5.18 -14.70
CA GLU A 163 11.65 6.31 -15.63
C GLU A 163 10.50 7.27 -15.31
N TYR A 164 9.34 6.75 -14.89
CA TYR A 164 8.21 7.57 -14.44
C TYR A 164 8.61 8.49 -13.26
N PHE A 165 9.36 8.00 -12.28
CA PHE A 165 9.83 8.85 -11.17
C PHE A 165 10.80 9.92 -11.64
N LYS A 166 11.69 9.58 -12.58
CA LYS A 166 12.65 10.54 -13.11
C LYS A 166 11.96 11.65 -13.89
N THR A 167 10.97 11.32 -14.72
CA THR A 167 10.25 12.30 -15.55
C THR A 167 9.25 13.12 -14.74
N THR A 168 8.57 12.51 -13.76
CA THR A 168 7.50 13.16 -12.99
C THR A 168 8.04 13.97 -11.82
N TYR A 169 9.01 13.41 -11.08
CA TYR A 169 9.50 13.99 -9.82
C TYR A 169 10.97 14.44 -9.88
N GLY A 170 11.70 14.09 -10.95
CA GLY A 170 13.13 14.39 -11.07
C GLY A 170 14.04 13.45 -10.27
N ILE A 171 13.49 12.37 -9.71
CA ILE A 171 14.18 11.45 -8.78
C ILE A 171 14.68 10.23 -9.54
N ASP A 172 15.93 9.85 -9.31
CA ASP A 172 16.45 8.56 -9.77
C ASP A 172 16.05 7.45 -8.80
N VAL A 173 15.07 6.62 -9.18
CA VAL A 173 14.72 5.40 -8.44
C VAL A 173 15.49 4.22 -9.03
N VAL A 174 16.30 3.55 -8.22
CA VAL A 174 17.23 2.52 -8.69
C VAL A 174 17.24 1.28 -7.81
N ASP A 175 17.59 0.13 -8.41
CA ASP A 175 17.89 -1.07 -7.65
C ASP A 175 19.33 -1.01 -7.14
N GLY A 176 19.51 -1.30 -5.85
CA GLY A 176 20.80 -1.62 -5.26
C GLY A 176 20.95 -3.14 -5.17
N THR A 177 21.04 -3.68 -3.96
CA THR A 177 21.07 -5.13 -3.72
C THR A 177 19.69 -5.81 -3.72
N SER A 178 18.61 -5.04 -3.88
CA SER A 178 17.24 -5.56 -4.01
C SER A 178 16.49 -4.80 -5.10
N GLN A 179 15.44 -5.42 -5.64
CA GLN A 179 14.59 -4.83 -6.66
C GLN A 179 13.37 -4.17 -6.03
N TRP A 180 12.94 -3.05 -6.59
CA TRP A 180 11.66 -2.45 -6.25
C TRP A 180 10.50 -3.36 -6.66
N THR A 181 9.58 -3.61 -5.74
CA THR A 181 8.31 -4.27 -6.06
C THR A 181 7.30 -3.28 -6.63
N ASP A 182 6.32 -3.80 -7.39
CA ASP A 182 5.18 -3.02 -7.87
C ASP A 182 4.42 -2.29 -6.76
N ARG A 183 4.38 -2.88 -5.55
CA ARG A 183 3.73 -2.29 -4.37
C ARG A 183 4.56 -1.11 -3.84
N GLU A 184 5.85 -1.30 -3.62
CA GLU A 184 6.75 -0.24 -3.13
C GLU A 184 6.80 0.96 -4.10
N MET A 185 6.77 0.72 -5.41
CA MET A 185 6.69 1.78 -6.42
C MET A 185 5.37 2.56 -6.35
N ARG A 186 4.25 1.91 -6.02
CA ARG A 186 2.96 2.59 -5.81
C ARG A 186 2.94 3.41 -4.54
N LEU A 187 3.41 2.83 -3.44
CA LEU A 187 3.60 3.55 -2.18
C LEU A 187 4.44 4.82 -2.40
N LEU A 188 5.57 4.69 -3.08
CA LEU A 188 6.47 5.80 -3.37
C LEU A 188 5.82 6.89 -4.26
N ASP A 189 5.00 6.50 -5.24
CA ASP A 189 4.28 7.44 -6.09
C ASP A 189 3.19 8.19 -5.31
N ASP A 190 2.37 7.46 -4.54
CA ASP A 190 1.35 8.06 -3.67
C ASP A 190 2.00 9.03 -2.67
N LEU A 191 3.23 8.75 -2.20
CA LEU A 191 4.02 9.67 -1.39
C LEU A 191 4.33 10.98 -2.05
N PHE A 192 4.93 10.97 -3.23
CA PHE A 192 5.30 12.22 -3.87
C PHE A 192 4.11 13.01 -4.39
N LYS A 193 2.96 12.37 -4.66
CA LYS A 193 1.71 13.06 -4.96
C LYS A 193 1.13 13.80 -3.75
N LYS A 194 1.18 13.18 -2.57
CA LYS A 194 0.57 13.71 -1.34
C LYS A 194 1.46 14.73 -0.64
N LEU A 195 2.78 14.56 -0.67
CA LEU A 195 3.69 15.49 0.01
C LEU A 195 3.66 16.89 -0.63
N PRO A 196 3.65 17.97 0.16
CA PRO A 196 3.73 19.30 -0.39
C PRO A 196 5.07 19.54 -1.07
N LYS A 197 4.99 20.21 -2.22
CA LYS A 197 6.17 20.69 -2.92
C LYS A 197 7.07 21.57 -2.03
N SER A 198 6.49 22.30 -1.07
CA SER A 198 7.26 23.13 -0.12
C SER A 198 8.12 22.34 0.86
N TYR A 199 7.75 21.10 1.19
CA TYR A 199 8.61 20.19 1.95
C TYR A 199 9.64 19.55 1.02
N TRP A 200 9.15 18.98 -0.09
CA TRP A 200 9.96 18.36 -1.14
C TRP A 200 11.14 19.23 -1.59
N ASP A 201 10.88 20.49 -1.90
CA ASP A 201 11.89 21.41 -2.41
C ASP A 201 12.98 21.72 -1.37
N LYS A 202 12.79 21.38 -0.09
CA LYS A 202 13.79 21.56 0.99
C LYS A 202 14.67 20.33 1.21
N THR A 203 14.22 19.12 0.86
CA THR A 203 14.97 17.88 1.12
C THR A 203 16.13 17.67 0.12
N LYS A 204 15.95 18.09 -1.14
CA LYS A 204 16.97 18.13 -2.21
C LYS A 204 17.74 16.83 -2.47
N PHE A 205 17.27 15.68 -1.98
CA PHE A 205 17.80 14.40 -2.40
C PHE A 205 17.49 14.17 -3.89
N THR A 206 18.31 13.36 -4.56
CA THR A 206 18.20 13.14 -6.01
C THR A 206 17.95 11.69 -6.38
N ARG A 207 18.14 10.77 -5.43
CA ARG A 207 18.13 9.33 -5.69
C ARG A 207 17.51 8.57 -4.52
N ILE A 208 16.77 7.52 -4.83
CA ILE A 208 16.31 6.52 -3.87
C ILE A 208 16.74 5.15 -4.37
N GLU A 209 17.40 4.39 -3.49
CA GLU A 209 17.99 3.10 -3.82
C GLU A 209 17.43 2.00 -2.92
N ARG A 210 16.99 0.91 -3.54
CA ARG A 210 16.47 -0.27 -2.82
C ARG A 210 17.56 -1.27 -2.55
N ASN A 211 17.81 -1.56 -1.28
CA ASN A 211 18.81 -2.55 -0.84
C ASN A 211 18.14 -3.57 0.08
N ASN A 212 18.57 -4.82 0.10
CA ASN A 212 17.98 -5.78 1.04
C ASN A 212 18.34 -5.48 2.50
N VAL A 213 19.58 -5.07 2.79
CA VAL A 213 20.09 -4.84 4.14
C VAL A 213 21.15 -3.74 4.17
N SER A 214 21.27 -3.05 5.31
CA SER A 214 22.38 -2.12 5.55
C SER A 214 23.69 -2.89 5.73
N ILE A 215 24.80 -2.32 5.25
CA ILE A 215 26.14 -2.87 5.40
C ILE A 215 26.99 -1.80 6.09
N ASP A 216 27.49 -2.13 7.28
CA ASP A 216 28.38 -1.25 8.02
C ASP A 216 29.67 -0.98 7.23
N SER A 217 30.00 0.30 7.07
CA SER A 217 31.09 0.71 6.18
C SER A 217 32.48 0.29 6.68
N GLN A 218 32.65 0.08 7.99
CA GLN A 218 33.94 -0.25 8.61
C GLN A 218 34.12 -1.76 8.74
N THR A 219 33.15 -2.42 9.38
CA THR A 219 33.17 -3.85 9.70
C THR A 219 32.71 -4.73 8.54
N LYS A 220 32.04 -4.15 7.54
CA LYS A 220 31.40 -4.85 6.40
C LYS A 220 30.32 -5.85 6.83
N MET A 221 29.88 -5.81 8.08
CA MET A 221 28.81 -6.66 8.58
C MET A 221 27.45 -6.16 8.11
N LYS A 222 26.53 -7.11 7.88
CA LYS A 222 25.13 -6.82 7.59
C LYS A 222 24.42 -6.36 8.87
N ASN A 223 23.63 -5.30 8.79
CA ASN A 223 22.78 -4.83 9.87
C ASN A 223 21.29 -4.90 9.47
N PRO A 224 20.58 -6.00 9.80
CA PRO A 224 19.19 -6.20 9.40
C PRO A 224 18.18 -5.40 10.24
N SER A 225 18.60 -4.67 11.27
CA SER A 225 17.69 -3.86 12.08
C SER A 225 17.50 -2.44 11.54
N VAL A 226 18.22 -2.04 10.49
CA VAL A 226 18.15 -0.70 9.90
C VAL A 226 17.06 -0.68 8.82
N PHE A 227 16.20 0.34 8.86
CA PHE A 227 15.04 0.49 7.99
C PHE A 227 15.41 1.30 6.74
N GLY A 228 16.11 2.41 6.93
CA GLY A 228 16.68 3.24 5.88
C GLY A 228 17.93 3.96 6.35
N ASP A 229 18.59 4.67 5.43
CA ASP A 229 19.54 5.72 5.77
C ASP A 229 19.60 6.81 4.68
N TYR A 230 20.15 7.97 5.02
CA TYR A 230 20.47 9.03 4.08
C TYR A 230 21.99 9.18 3.89
N ALA A 231 22.45 8.90 2.67
CA ALA A 231 23.82 9.12 2.24
C ALA A 231 24.00 10.57 1.73
N TYR A 232 24.39 11.48 2.62
CA TYR A 232 24.51 12.91 2.30
C TYR A 232 25.50 13.23 1.16
N TRP A 233 26.58 12.46 1.02
CA TRP A 233 27.64 12.71 0.03
C TRP A 233 27.19 12.54 -1.42
N ASN A 234 26.18 11.71 -1.67
CA ASN A 234 25.58 11.50 -3.00
C ASN A 234 24.07 11.74 -3.01
N ARG A 235 23.52 12.35 -1.95
CA ARG A 235 22.11 12.73 -1.83
C ARG A 235 21.15 11.58 -2.12
N THR A 236 21.46 10.41 -1.55
CA THR A 236 20.73 9.16 -1.79
C THR A 236 20.03 8.70 -0.53
N ILE A 237 18.72 8.47 -0.62
CA ILE A 237 17.98 7.71 0.39
C ILE A 237 18.13 6.22 0.06
N ARG A 238 18.53 5.41 1.04
CA ARG A 238 18.60 3.95 0.91
C ARG A 238 17.49 3.33 1.75
N VAL A 239 16.70 2.43 1.15
CA VAL A 239 15.59 1.76 1.82
C VAL A 239 15.87 0.26 1.90
N TYR A 240 15.68 -0.32 3.08
CA TYR A 240 15.99 -1.72 3.39
C TYR A 240 14.76 -2.60 3.55
N ASP A 241 14.92 -3.94 3.50
CA ASP A 241 13.80 -4.88 3.63
C ASP A 241 13.04 -4.68 4.94
N LYS A 242 13.74 -4.26 6.00
CA LYS A 242 13.17 -4.03 7.32
C LYS A 242 12.09 -2.92 7.32
N ALA A 243 12.13 -1.99 6.37
CA ALA A 243 11.12 -0.95 6.18
C ALA A 243 9.73 -1.51 5.82
N ASN A 244 9.64 -2.74 5.31
CA ASN A 244 8.37 -3.42 5.02
C ASN A 244 7.78 -4.17 6.24
N SER A 245 8.19 -3.83 7.47
CA SER A 245 7.70 -4.51 8.68
C SER A 245 6.83 -3.60 9.55
N PRO A 246 5.80 -4.11 10.25
CA PRO A 246 4.90 -3.34 11.11
C PRO A 246 5.54 -2.94 12.45
N PHE A 247 6.69 -2.26 12.43
CA PHE A 247 7.49 -2.05 13.65
C PHE A 247 6.92 -0.92 14.52
N ASP A 248 6.80 0.29 13.96
CA ASP A 248 6.29 1.46 14.68
C ASP A 248 4.75 1.54 14.64
N PHE A 249 4.13 0.94 13.63
CA PHE A 249 2.69 0.99 13.35
C PHE A 249 2.07 -0.40 13.49
N LYS A 250 1.44 -0.68 14.64
CA LYS A 250 0.88 -2.01 14.93
C LYS A 250 -0.36 -2.35 14.10
N ASP A 251 -1.05 -1.33 13.61
CA ASP A 251 -2.21 -1.40 12.72
C ASP A 251 -1.85 -1.47 11.24
N ASP A 252 -0.57 -1.64 10.91
CA ASP A 252 -0.03 -1.67 9.55
C ASP A 252 0.50 -3.07 9.17
N PRO A 253 -0.35 -4.12 9.10
CA PRO A 253 0.10 -5.51 8.93
C PRO A 253 0.98 -5.75 7.69
N ASN A 254 0.85 -4.90 6.67
CA ASN A 254 1.61 -4.97 5.43
C ASN A 254 2.93 -4.17 5.49
N GLY A 255 3.14 -3.32 6.50
CA GLY A 255 4.29 -2.43 6.58
C GLY A 255 4.23 -1.26 5.60
N ASP A 256 3.06 -0.88 5.09
CA ASP A 256 2.86 0.26 4.18
C ASP A 256 3.22 1.58 4.87
N LYS A 257 2.68 1.82 6.08
CA LYS A 257 2.99 3.01 6.88
C LYS A 257 4.45 3.03 7.29
N GLN A 258 5.02 1.89 7.69
CA GLN A 258 6.45 1.83 8.02
C GLN A 258 7.32 2.15 6.81
N PHE A 259 6.99 1.60 5.64
CA PHE A 259 7.79 1.79 4.43
C PHE A 259 7.82 3.26 4.02
N ILE A 260 6.64 3.88 3.97
CA ILE A 260 6.49 5.31 3.69
C ILE A 260 7.16 6.16 4.77
N GLY A 261 6.92 5.82 6.04
CA GLY A 261 7.46 6.52 7.18
C GLY A 261 8.98 6.55 7.18
N THR A 262 9.60 5.42 6.85
CA THR A 262 11.06 5.30 6.69
C THR A 262 11.57 6.28 5.62
N ILE A 263 10.92 6.34 4.45
CA ILE A 263 11.35 7.28 3.40
C ILE A 263 11.20 8.73 3.87
N VAL A 264 10.10 9.08 4.53
CA VAL A 264 9.85 10.42 5.07
C VAL A 264 10.88 10.80 6.15
N HIS A 265 11.25 9.83 7.00
CA HIS A 265 12.31 9.97 8.00
C HIS A 265 13.63 10.33 7.31
N GLU A 266 14.06 9.57 6.30
CA GLU A 266 15.30 9.85 5.56
C GLU A 266 15.23 11.15 4.72
N MET A 267 14.05 11.50 4.22
CA MET A 267 13.82 12.80 3.59
C MET A 267 14.04 13.96 4.57
N THR A 268 13.71 13.76 5.84
CA THR A 268 13.91 14.75 6.90
C THR A 268 15.38 14.91 7.22
N HIS A 269 16.15 13.82 7.21
CA HIS A 269 17.61 13.89 7.24
C HIS A 269 18.14 14.73 6.09
N ALA A 270 17.68 14.47 4.86
CA ALA A 270 18.08 15.25 3.70
C ALA A 270 17.75 16.75 3.85
N TYR A 271 16.62 17.09 4.48
CA TYR A 271 16.25 18.48 4.78
C TYR A 271 17.22 19.14 5.77
N HIS A 272 17.46 18.56 6.95
CA HIS A 272 18.30 19.26 7.93
C HIS A 272 19.79 19.29 7.53
N PHE A 273 20.27 18.31 6.74
CA PHE A 273 21.60 18.38 6.12
C PHE A 273 21.72 19.43 5.00
N TYR A 274 20.62 20.01 4.53
CA TYR A 274 20.65 21.01 3.46
C TYR A 274 21.07 22.40 3.97
N LYS A 275 22.16 22.94 3.43
CA LYS A 275 22.74 24.24 3.82
C LYS A 275 22.32 25.35 2.85
N ASP A 276 22.50 25.17 1.54
CA ASP A 276 22.05 26.12 0.49
C ASP A 276 21.96 25.47 -0.91
N TYR A 277 21.64 26.25 -1.97
CA TYR A 277 21.40 25.79 -3.36
C TYR A 277 22.42 24.77 -3.91
N LYS A 278 23.65 24.72 -3.39
CA LYS A 278 24.67 23.76 -3.84
C LYS A 278 25.39 22.99 -2.74
N SER A 279 25.18 23.27 -1.45
CA SER A 279 25.92 22.63 -0.36
C SER A 279 25.03 21.86 0.62
N VAL A 280 25.58 20.79 1.16
CA VAL A 280 25.08 20.09 2.35
C VAL A 280 26.05 20.41 3.49
N TYR A 281 25.59 20.32 4.73
CA TYR A 281 26.49 20.34 5.88
C TYR A 281 27.44 19.14 5.79
N GLU A 282 28.75 19.39 5.77
CA GLU A 282 29.78 18.35 5.60
C GLU A 282 30.19 17.71 6.93
N SER A 283 29.65 18.21 8.05
CA SER A 283 29.84 17.62 9.38
C SER A 283 28.59 17.73 10.23
N ASP A 284 28.43 16.78 11.14
CA ASP A 284 27.33 16.75 12.10
C ASP A 284 27.28 18.04 12.92
N VAL A 285 28.42 18.61 13.30
CA VAL A 285 28.49 19.86 14.06
C VAL A 285 27.87 21.04 13.32
N GLU A 286 28.04 21.15 12.00
CA GLU A 286 27.39 22.23 11.25
C GLU A 286 25.88 22.00 11.12
N ASN A 287 25.47 20.74 10.92
CA ASN A 287 24.08 20.32 10.83
C ASN A 287 23.31 20.53 12.16
N ASP A 288 23.93 20.19 13.29
CA ASP A 288 23.44 20.44 14.65
C ASP A 288 23.06 21.91 14.84
N ASN A 289 23.77 22.82 14.18
CA ASN A 289 23.59 24.27 14.30
C ASN A 289 22.72 24.87 13.18
N SER A 290 22.07 24.04 12.36
CA SER A 290 21.12 24.52 11.35
C SER A 290 19.94 25.25 12.00
N GLN A 291 19.32 26.17 11.25
CA GLN A 291 18.20 26.97 11.75
C GLN A 291 17.02 26.09 12.21
N ILE A 292 16.72 25.02 11.46
CA ILE A 292 15.62 24.12 11.80
C ILE A 292 15.92 23.31 13.05
N MET A 293 17.15 22.81 13.22
CA MET A 293 17.54 22.05 14.41
C MET A 293 17.57 22.92 15.67
N ASN A 294 18.01 24.17 15.56
CA ASN A 294 17.92 25.14 16.64
C ASN A 294 16.45 25.39 17.05
N ALA A 295 15.59 25.70 16.08
CA ALA A 295 14.18 25.97 16.33
C ALA A 295 13.45 24.76 16.92
N PHE A 296 13.75 23.55 16.44
CA PHE A 296 13.17 22.30 16.96
C PHE A 296 13.61 22.05 18.41
N ARG A 297 14.90 22.21 18.72
CA ARG A 297 15.38 22.06 20.10
C ARG A 297 14.77 23.08 21.04
N GLU A 298 14.60 24.33 20.62
CA GLU A 298 13.90 25.36 21.40
C GLU A 298 12.44 24.98 21.65
N ASN A 299 11.74 24.47 20.64
CA ASN A 299 10.37 23.99 20.76
C ASN A 299 10.25 22.76 21.67
N SER A 300 11.28 21.90 21.72
CA SER A 300 11.29 20.69 22.56
C SER A 300 11.43 20.95 24.07
N ARG A 301 11.52 22.22 24.51
CA ARG A 301 11.70 22.60 25.92
C ARG A 301 10.37 22.74 26.65
N ASP A 302 10.30 22.26 27.88
CA ASP A 302 9.17 22.52 28.79
C ASP A 302 9.15 23.97 29.28
N ASP A 303 10.33 24.54 29.54
CA ASP A 303 10.51 25.97 29.78
C ASP A 303 11.36 26.56 28.65
N PRO A 304 10.79 27.46 27.81
CA PRO A 304 11.53 28.12 26.74
C PRO A 304 12.82 28.81 27.21
N ASN A 305 12.87 29.25 28.47
CA ASN A 305 14.01 29.96 29.07
C ASN A 305 15.05 29.03 29.71
N ASP A 306 14.76 27.74 29.87
CA ASP A 306 15.69 26.75 30.45
C ASP A 306 16.07 25.68 29.43
N PHE A 307 17.27 25.83 28.85
CA PHE A 307 17.85 24.88 27.89
C PHE A 307 18.02 23.45 28.43
N ARG A 308 17.84 23.22 29.73
CA ARG A 308 17.93 21.90 30.36
C ARG A 308 16.60 21.14 30.38
N THR A 309 15.50 21.75 29.95
CA THR A 309 14.15 21.18 30.02
C THR A 309 13.67 20.56 28.70
N GLY A 310 14.59 20.09 27.86
CA GLY A 310 14.34 19.46 26.56
C GLY A 310 15.58 18.70 26.10
N TRP A 311 15.99 18.83 24.83
CA TRP A 311 17.28 18.33 24.38
C TRP A 311 18.45 19.13 24.94
N ALA A 312 19.31 18.46 25.72
CA ALA A 312 20.51 19.06 26.30
C ALA A 312 21.77 18.28 25.92
N TRP A 313 22.83 18.99 25.52
CA TRP A 313 24.14 18.39 25.29
C TRP A 313 24.77 17.99 26.63
N LYS A 314 25.27 16.76 26.74
CA LYS A 314 26.01 16.27 27.92
C LYS A 314 27.50 16.16 27.57
N PRO A 315 28.34 17.17 27.88
CA PRO A 315 29.74 17.20 27.47
C PRO A 315 30.55 15.99 27.90
N THR A 316 30.31 15.48 29.12
CA THR A 316 31.05 14.35 29.69
C THR A 316 30.79 13.03 28.97
N ALA A 317 29.64 12.89 28.31
CA ALA A 317 29.28 11.71 27.55
C ALA A 317 29.37 11.96 26.03
N GLN A 318 29.72 13.19 25.62
CA GLN A 318 29.74 13.63 24.22
C GLN A 318 28.48 13.23 23.44
N LYS A 319 27.31 13.40 24.07
CA LYS A 319 26.03 13.06 23.44
C LYS A 319 24.90 13.96 23.89
N TRP A 320 23.87 14.04 23.05
CA TRP A 320 22.58 14.62 23.39
C TRP A 320 21.81 13.72 24.37
N VAL A 321 21.05 14.34 25.26
CA VAL A 321 20.12 13.64 26.16
C VAL A 321 18.83 14.44 26.27
N PHE A 322 17.69 13.75 26.14
CA PHE A 322 16.40 14.36 26.40
C PHE A 322 16.14 14.48 27.92
N LYS A 323 15.79 15.67 28.38
CA LYS A 323 15.59 16.02 29.80
C LYS A 323 14.23 16.65 30.10
N GLY A 324 13.37 16.81 29.09
CA GLY A 324 12.00 17.23 29.29
C GLY A 324 11.21 16.22 30.13
N VAL A 325 10.30 16.73 30.94
CA VAL A 325 9.34 16.01 31.78
C VAL A 325 7.89 16.38 31.45
N GLY A 326 7.67 17.42 30.65
CA GLY A 326 6.35 17.80 30.15
C GLY A 326 5.83 16.81 29.12
N GLU A 327 4.59 16.35 29.31
CA GLU A 327 3.95 15.42 28.38
C GLU A 327 3.75 16.06 26.98
N GLU A 328 3.60 17.39 26.90
CA GLU A 328 3.39 18.09 25.63
C GLU A 328 4.63 18.09 24.72
N ASN A 329 5.82 17.90 25.30
CA ASN A 329 7.11 17.88 24.62
C ASN A 329 7.79 16.52 24.71
N LYS A 330 7.06 15.44 24.86
CA LYS A 330 7.67 14.10 24.90
C LYS A 330 8.05 13.64 23.48
N PRO A 331 9.23 13.03 23.25
CA PRO A 331 9.52 12.38 21.97
C PRO A 331 8.49 11.29 21.65
N VAL A 332 8.18 11.11 20.37
CA VAL A 332 7.07 10.24 19.91
C VAL A 332 7.36 8.73 20.06
N SER A 333 8.64 8.35 20.00
CA SER A 333 9.14 6.98 20.11
C SER A 333 10.36 6.89 21.06
N ASP A 334 10.70 5.68 21.50
CA ASP A 334 11.92 5.45 22.28
C ASP A 334 13.18 5.74 21.43
N TYR A 335 13.13 5.44 20.14
CA TYR A 335 14.21 5.75 19.20
C TYR A 335 14.45 7.26 19.10
N ALA A 336 13.38 8.04 18.91
CA ALA A 336 13.42 9.51 18.96
C ALA A 336 14.08 10.02 20.26
N LYS A 337 13.75 9.42 21.40
CA LYS A 337 14.23 9.85 22.72
C LYS A 337 15.69 9.47 23.01
N ASP A 338 16.11 8.27 22.61
CA ASP A 338 17.33 7.65 23.11
C ASP A 338 18.55 7.91 22.23
N VAL A 339 18.34 8.38 20.99
CA VAL A 339 19.43 8.65 20.04
C VAL A 339 19.89 10.10 20.15
N ASP A 340 19.22 11.04 19.48
CA ASP A 340 19.60 12.46 19.44
C ASP A 340 18.46 13.34 18.86
N PRO A 341 18.56 14.69 18.86
CA PRO A 341 17.48 15.55 18.38
C PRO A 341 17.19 15.46 16.88
N HIS A 342 18.13 15.01 16.04
CA HIS A 342 17.89 14.82 14.60
C HIS A 342 16.92 13.68 14.38
N GLU A 343 17.21 12.54 15.01
CA GLU A 343 16.32 11.37 14.97
C GLU A 343 14.94 11.71 15.55
N ASP A 344 14.87 12.50 16.63
CA ASP A 344 13.60 12.99 17.18
C ASP A 344 12.81 13.83 16.17
N LEU A 345 13.49 14.73 15.44
CA LEU A 345 12.86 15.50 14.38
C LEU A 345 12.36 14.58 13.24
N CYS A 346 13.20 13.67 12.76
CA CYS A 346 12.89 12.75 11.67
C CYS A 346 11.70 11.82 12.03
N GLU A 347 11.71 11.24 13.22
CA GLU A 347 10.61 10.45 13.76
C GLU A 347 9.33 11.26 13.88
N SER A 348 9.43 12.48 14.40
CA SER A 348 8.26 13.33 14.57
C SER A 348 7.66 13.72 13.20
N VAL A 349 8.48 14.02 12.19
CA VAL A 349 8.02 14.27 10.81
C VAL A 349 7.44 13.01 10.17
N MET A 350 8.04 11.84 10.39
CA MET A 350 7.47 10.56 9.98
C MET A 350 6.05 10.40 10.53
N PHE A 351 5.87 10.47 11.85
CA PHE A 351 4.56 10.35 12.48
C PHE A 351 3.59 11.45 12.01
N TYR A 352 4.05 12.69 11.79
CA TYR A 352 3.19 13.74 11.25
C TYR A 352 2.58 13.38 9.90
N VAL A 353 3.35 12.70 9.04
CA VAL A 353 2.88 12.31 7.70
C VAL A 353 2.03 11.04 7.75
N VAL A 354 2.41 10.02 8.53
CA VAL A 354 1.78 8.68 8.45
C VAL A 354 0.77 8.39 9.56
N ASP A 355 0.86 9.05 10.71
CA ASP A 355 -0.05 8.92 11.86
C ASP A 355 -0.12 10.22 12.67
N PRO A 356 -0.62 11.32 12.07
CA PRO A 356 -0.64 12.64 12.71
C PRO A 356 -1.43 12.66 14.03
N ALA A 357 -2.46 11.80 14.14
CA ALA A 357 -3.28 11.70 15.34
C ALA A 357 -2.46 11.18 16.54
N SER A 358 -1.62 10.17 16.33
CA SER A 358 -0.72 9.64 17.38
C SER A 358 0.33 10.67 17.80
N LEU A 359 0.88 11.44 16.86
CA LEU A 359 1.79 12.54 17.20
C LEU A 359 1.08 13.64 18.00
N ALA A 360 -0.08 14.09 17.54
CA ALA A 360 -0.87 15.13 18.22
C ALA A 360 -1.26 14.70 19.65
N ALA A 361 -1.58 13.43 19.85
CA ALA A 361 -1.95 12.89 21.16
C ALA A 361 -0.76 12.74 22.11
N LYS A 362 0.42 12.36 21.61
CA LYS A 362 1.62 12.09 22.45
C LYS A 362 2.54 13.29 22.62
N SER A 363 2.57 14.19 21.65
CA SER A 363 3.52 15.32 21.57
C SER A 363 2.90 16.51 20.83
N PRO A 364 1.84 17.13 21.38
CA PRO A 364 1.11 18.22 20.72
C PRO A 364 2.01 19.40 20.29
N ASN A 365 3.05 19.74 21.05
CA ASN A 365 3.96 20.83 20.67
C ASN A 365 4.83 20.49 19.46
N ARG A 366 5.32 19.24 19.35
CA ARG A 366 6.05 18.78 18.16
C ARG A 366 5.15 18.71 16.94
N TYR A 367 3.94 18.19 17.13
CA TYR A 367 2.92 18.19 16.08
C TYR A 367 2.71 19.61 15.53
N GLN A 368 2.50 20.59 16.41
CA GLN A 368 2.28 21.97 16.01
C GLN A 368 3.51 22.60 15.35
N PHE A 369 4.72 22.33 15.88
CA PHE A 369 5.96 22.79 15.28
C PHE A 369 6.15 22.27 13.86
N ILE A 370 5.92 20.97 13.63
CA ILE A 370 6.07 20.35 12.31
C ILE A 370 5.05 20.93 11.33
N LYS A 371 3.78 21.01 11.78
CA LYS A 371 2.71 21.63 11.01
C LYS A 371 3.12 23.02 10.52
N ASP A 372 3.51 23.90 11.44
CA ASP A 372 3.74 25.31 11.10
C ASP A 372 5.09 25.55 10.41
N SER A 373 6.17 24.93 10.92
CA SER A 373 7.54 25.26 10.52
C SER A 373 8.04 24.43 9.32
N ILE A 374 7.52 23.22 9.14
CA ILE A 374 7.98 22.30 8.10
C ILE A 374 6.96 22.23 6.97
N PHE A 375 5.67 22.06 7.30
CA PHE A 375 4.58 21.86 6.36
C PHE A 375 3.72 23.12 6.10
N ASN A 376 4.09 24.29 6.63
CA ASN A 376 3.43 25.57 6.41
C ASN A 376 1.92 25.57 6.73
N GLY A 377 1.54 24.90 7.82
CA GLY A 377 0.17 24.82 8.33
C GLY A 377 -0.68 23.72 7.69
N VAL A 378 -0.18 22.98 6.69
CA VAL A 378 -0.96 21.96 5.98
C VAL A 378 -0.80 20.61 6.66
N GLU A 379 -1.94 19.99 6.96
CA GLU A 379 -2.04 18.68 7.58
C GLU A 379 -2.35 17.60 6.53
N TYR A 380 -1.69 16.46 6.68
CA TYR A 380 -1.75 15.37 5.73
C TYR A 380 -2.06 14.07 6.47
N PRO A 381 -3.32 13.65 6.51
CA PRO A 381 -3.61 12.29 6.91
C PRO A 381 -3.19 11.38 5.75
N TRP A 382 -2.30 10.44 6.04
CA TRP A 382 -2.15 9.29 5.17
C TRP A 382 -3.29 8.32 5.41
N ASP A 383 -4.39 8.54 4.69
CA ASP A 383 -5.52 7.62 4.73
C ASP A 383 -5.11 6.32 4.03
N TYR A 384 -4.90 5.26 4.82
CA TYR A 384 -4.83 3.85 4.41
C TYR A 384 -5.97 3.09 5.07
#